data_AF-A0A183DS40-F1
#
_entry.id   AF-A0A183DS40-F1
#
_cell.length_a   1.000
_cell.length_b   1.000
_cell.length_c   1.000
_cell.angle_alpha   90.00
_cell.angle_beta   90.00
_cell.angle_gamma   90.00
#
_symmetry.space_group_name_H-M   'P 1'
#
loop_
_entity.id
_entity.type
_entity.pdbx_description
1 polymer ?
#
loop_
_entity_poly.entity_id
_entity_poly.type
_entity_poly.pdbx_seq_one_letter_code
_entity_poly.pdbx_strand_id
1 'polypeptide(L)'
;MSHIRETIFGYKDLEVILHHTDASMYIYVQLKYTSDISSITPEFKVWKVDESSPAFDAYLARVQTLALWYIEGAEYTDNTDTRWQHYFLYESVKMSDGCRRFVLAGYSSIVRFYNYPDRVRPRIAHMLLLPAFRHAGNGGRFLQAIYSDLINDSKVHDITVEEPAESFIRTRDFVDCCNCSRLKEFQAENLKKGFSKEMENAALQRFKIHPVSKYSSVRR
;
A
#
# COMPACT_ATOMS: atom_id res chain seq x y z
N MET A 1 -15.82 -20.45 -14.20
CA MET A 1 -14.98 -20.82 -13.05
C MET A 1 -13.64 -20.12 -13.18
N SER A 2 -13.43 -18.99 -12.51
CA SER A 2 -12.16 -18.28 -12.49
C SER A 2 -11.17 -19.08 -11.63
N HIS A 3 -10.25 -19.81 -12.26
CA HIS A 3 -9.10 -20.37 -11.55
C HIS A 3 -8.32 -19.23 -10.90
N ILE A 4 -8.28 -19.21 -9.57
CA ILE A 4 -7.42 -18.30 -8.80
C ILE A 4 -5.98 -18.66 -9.18
N ARG A 5 -5.32 -17.80 -9.94
CA ARG A 5 -3.89 -17.96 -10.26
C ARG A 5 -3.09 -17.54 -9.04
N GLU A 6 -2.60 -18.51 -8.28
CA GLU A 6 -1.67 -18.30 -7.17
C GLU A 6 -0.31 -17.83 -7.72
N THR A 7 -0.16 -16.52 -7.85
CA THR A 7 1.00 -15.88 -8.47
C THR A 7 1.47 -14.74 -7.58
N ILE A 8 2.77 -14.74 -7.24
CA ILE A 8 3.42 -13.68 -6.48
C ILE A 8 4.08 -12.74 -7.48
N PHE A 9 3.67 -11.48 -7.48
CA PHE A 9 4.15 -10.46 -8.42
C PHE A 9 5.18 -9.54 -7.77
N GLY A 10 6.07 -8.94 -8.57
CA GLY A 10 7.02 -7.94 -8.08
C GLY A 10 8.44 -8.46 -7.82
N TYR A 11 8.73 -9.70 -8.23
CA TYR A 11 10.06 -10.30 -8.15
C TYR A 11 10.37 -11.07 -9.42
N LYS A 12 11.63 -11.01 -9.83
CA LYS A 12 12.18 -11.87 -10.87
C LYS A 12 12.85 -13.07 -10.22
N ASP A 13 12.55 -14.26 -10.72
CA ASP A 13 13.09 -15.54 -10.23
C ASP A 13 12.88 -15.73 -8.72
N LEU A 14 11.67 -15.46 -8.23
CA LEU A 14 11.33 -15.60 -6.81
C LEU A 14 11.37 -17.06 -6.35
N GLU A 15 12.17 -17.32 -5.33
CA GLU A 15 12.20 -18.56 -4.56
C GLU A 15 11.78 -18.25 -3.12
N VAL A 16 10.66 -18.83 -2.68
CA VAL A 16 10.17 -18.74 -1.31
C VAL A 16 10.54 -20.02 -0.59
N ILE A 17 11.52 -19.96 0.32
CA ILE A 17 11.97 -21.11 1.10
C ILE A 17 11.37 -21.00 2.49
N LEU A 18 10.56 -22.00 2.86
CA LEU A 18 9.98 -22.14 4.19
C LEU A 18 10.82 -23.14 4.98
N HIS A 19 11.64 -22.65 5.90
CA HIS A 19 12.33 -23.50 6.87
C HIS A 19 11.41 -23.75 8.06
N HIS A 20 11.42 -24.95 8.63
CA HIS A 20 10.74 -25.23 9.88
C HIS A 20 11.64 -26.02 10.83
N THR A 21 11.50 -25.80 12.14
CA THR A 21 12.16 -26.63 13.15
C THR A 21 11.35 -27.91 13.40
N ASP A 22 12.01 -29.06 13.49
CA ASP A 22 11.33 -30.37 13.54
C ASP A 22 10.41 -30.57 14.75
N ALA A 23 10.80 -30.09 15.94
CA ALA A 23 10.05 -30.32 17.17
C ALA A 23 8.98 -29.24 17.44
N SER A 24 9.37 -27.96 17.36
CA SER A 24 8.50 -26.82 17.69
C SER A 24 7.75 -26.25 16.49
N MET A 25 8.03 -26.71 15.26
CA MET A 25 7.42 -26.21 14.02
C MET A 25 7.50 -24.68 13.84
N TYR A 26 8.54 -24.03 14.37
CA TYR A 26 8.79 -22.62 14.08
C TYR A 26 9.15 -22.43 12.62
N ILE A 27 8.35 -21.63 11.92
CA ILE A 27 8.50 -21.37 10.48
C ILE A 27 9.37 -20.12 10.28
N TYR A 28 10.38 -20.23 9.43
CA TYR A 28 11.20 -19.12 8.94
C TYR A 28 11.04 -19.01 7.43
N VAL A 29 10.66 -17.82 6.98
CA VAL A 29 10.52 -17.54 5.55
C VAL A 29 11.81 -16.89 5.07
N GLN A 30 12.46 -17.51 4.09
CA GLN A 30 13.58 -16.93 3.36
C GLN A 30 13.14 -16.68 1.92
N LEU A 31 13.21 -15.41 1.50
CA LEU A 31 12.93 -15.00 0.12
C LEU A 31 14.27 -14.84 -0.61
N LYS A 32 14.43 -15.51 -1.76
CA LYS A 32 15.52 -15.27 -2.71
C LYS A 32 14.93 -14.81 -4.04
N TYR A 33 15.57 -13.85 -4.68
CA TYR A 33 15.15 -13.32 -5.99
C TYR A 33 16.34 -12.64 -6.67
N THR A 34 16.36 -12.60 -8.01
CA THR A 34 17.46 -11.98 -8.78
C THR A 34 17.33 -10.46 -8.84
N SER A 35 16.09 -9.96 -8.91
CA SER A 35 15.78 -8.55 -8.81
C SER A 35 14.37 -8.40 -8.25
N ASP A 36 14.20 -7.44 -7.36
CA ASP A 36 12.86 -6.99 -7.00
C ASP A 36 12.53 -5.77 -7.85
N ILE A 37 11.24 -5.59 -8.11
CA ILE A 37 10.78 -4.34 -8.68
C ILE A 37 10.54 -3.39 -7.48
N SER A 38 11.60 -3.01 -6.76
CA SER A 38 11.57 -2.15 -5.56
C SER A 38 11.22 -0.70 -5.84
N SER A 39 11.65 -0.17 -6.99
CA SER A 39 11.39 1.20 -7.40
C SER A 39 10.43 1.24 -8.57
N ILE A 40 9.39 2.05 -8.45
CA ILE A 40 8.61 2.56 -9.59
C ILE A 40 9.61 2.80 -10.73
N THR A 41 9.53 2.02 -11.82
CA THR A 41 10.49 2.15 -12.94
C THR A 41 10.48 3.61 -13.39
N PRO A 42 11.54 4.15 -14.00
CA PRO A 42 11.58 5.55 -14.43
C PRO A 42 10.40 5.98 -15.31
N GLU A 43 9.64 5.01 -15.82
CA GLU A 43 8.38 5.17 -16.51
C GLU A 43 7.22 5.45 -15.56
N PHE A 44 7.06 4.78 -14.42
CA PHE A 44 5.97 5.10 -13.51
C PHE A 44 6.30 6.33 -12.63
N LYS A 45 5.28 7.10 -12.23
CA LYS A 45 5.40 8.26 -11.33
C LYS A 45 4.17 8.37 -10.44
N VAL A 46 4.38 8.65 -9.16
CA VAL A 46 3.30 8.93 -8.21
C VAL A 46 3.22 10.43 -7.99
N TRP A 47 2.05 10.99 -8.22
CA TRP A 47 1.76 12.42 -8.05
C TRP A 47 0.77 12.57 -6.90
N LYS A 48 1.09 13.49 -5.98
CA LYS A 48 0.22 13.93 -4.91
C LYS A 48 -0.38 15.28 -5.30
N VAL A 49 -1.65 15.48 -5.00
CA VAL A 49 -2.35 16.73 -5.30
C VAL A 49 -2.44 17.56 -4.03
N ASP A 50 -1.88 18.77 -4.07
CA ASP A 50 -1.83 19.67 -2.93
C ASP A 50 -2.93 20.76 -2.97
N GLU A 51 -3.39 21.13 -4.17
CA GLU A 51 -4.44 22.15 -4.37
C GLU A 51 -5.54 21.63 -5.30
N SER A 52 -6.80 21.84 -4.91
CA SER A 52 -7.94 21.56 -5.78
C SER A 52 -8.15 22.71 -6.77
N SER A 53 -8.54 22.35 -7.99
CA SER A 53 -8.96 23.31 -9.01
C SER A 53 -10.20 22.76 -9.71
N PRO A 54 -11.08 23.59 -10.28
CA PRO A 54 -12.26 23.09 -10.97
C PRO A 54 -11.94 22.09 -12.09
N ALA A 55 -10.80 22.25 -12.76
CA ALA A 55 -10.31 21.32 -13.76
C ALA A 55 -9.87 19.97 -13.16
N PHE A 56 -9.22 20.01 -11.99
CA PHE A 56 -8.86 18.82 -11.24
C PHE A 56 -10.08 18.10 -10.68
N ASP A 57 -11.06 18.81 -10.14
CA ASP A 57 -12.28 18.22 -9.60
C ASP A 57 -13.05 17.47 -10.70
N ALA A 58 -13.13 18.07 -11.89
CA ALA A 58 -13.69 17.40 -13.06
C ALA A 58 -12.88 16.17 -13.48
N TYR A 59 -11.54 16.21 -13.34
CA TYR A 59 -10.68 15.06 -13.60
C TYR A 59 -10.87 13.94 -12.57
N LEU A 60 -10.86 14.28 -11.28
CA LEU A 60 -11.08 13.37 -10.16
C LEU A 60 -12.44 12.70 -10.29
N ALA A 61 -13.50 13.44 -10.64
CA ALA A 61 -14.83 12.87 -10.88
C ALA A 61 -14.82 11.78 -11.97
N ARG A 62 -14.09 11.98 -13.08
CA ARG A 62 -13.93 10.96 -14.14
C ARG A 62 -13.18 9.72 -13.64
N VAL A 63 -12.16 9.91 -12.81
CA VAL A 63 -11.39 8.80 -12.21
C VAL A 63 -12.22 8.06 -11.18
N GLN A 64 -13.02 8.77 -10.38
CA GLN A 64 -13.91 8.18 -9.38
C GLN A 64 -15.04 7.38 -10.03
N THR A 65 -15.51 7.77 -11.21
CA THR A 65 -16.40 6.90 -11.99
C THR A 65 -15.77 5.52 -12.21
N LEU A 66 -14.45 5.42 -12.45
CA LEU A 66 -13.76 4.13 -12.55
C LEU A 66 -13.74 3.40 -11.19
N ALA A 67 -13.63 4.12 -10.08
CA ALA A 67 -13.70 3.53 -8.75
C ALA A 67 -15.04 2.83 -8.50
N LEU A 68 -16.16 3.45 -8.89
CA LEU A 68 -17.50 2.87 -8.75
C LEU A 68 -17.64 1.51 -9.46
N TRP A 69 -16.89 1.28 -10.54
CA TRP A 69 -16.92 0.01 -11.28
C TRP A 69 -16.06 -1.09 -10.65
N TYR A 70 -15.02 -0.73 -9.90
CA TYR A 70 -13.98 -1.68 -9.46
C TYR A 70 -13.87 -1.85 -7.95
N ILE A 71 -14.42 -0.92 -7.16
CA ILE A 71 -14.40 -0.94 -5.71
C ILE A 71 -15.87 -1.02 -5.26
N GLU A 72 -16.19 -2.11 -4.59
CA GLU A 72 -17.49 -2.27 -3.94
C GLU A 72 -17.62 -1.28 -2.78
N GLY A 73 -18.75 -0.58 -2.69
CA GLY A 73 -18.97 0.45 -1.66
C GLY A 73 -18.25 1.78 -1.92
N ALA A 74 -17.63 1.98 -3.09
CA ALA A 74 -17.03 3.27 -3.41
C ALA A 74 -18.09 4.37 -3.56
N GLU A 75 -17.78 5.54 -2.99
CA GLU A 75 -18.57 6.76 -3.12
C GLU A 75 -17.70 7.90 -3.67
N TYR A 76 -18.34 8.94 -4.19
CA TYR A 76 -17.63 10.16 -4.56
C TYR A 76 -17.05 10.84 -3.32
N THR A 77 -15.82 11.35 -3.41
CA THR A 77 -15.23 12.11 -2.29
C THR A 77 -15.80 13.52 -2.24
N ASP A 78 -15.84 14.09 -1.05
CA ASP A 78 -16.18 15.50 -0.87
C ASP A 78 -14.97 16.38 -1.18
N ASN A 79 -14.97 17.00 -2.37
CA ASN A 79 -13.89 17.87 -2.83
C ASN A 79 -13.80 19.19 -2.04
N THR A 80 -14.81 19.52 -1.21
CA THR A 80 -14.76 20.70 -0.34
C THR A 80 -14.01 20.44 0.97
N ASP A 81 -13.82 19.17 1.34
CA ASP A 81 -13.15 18.80 2.56
C ASP A 81 -11.63 18.68 2.36
N THR A 82 -10.89 19.61 2.97
CA THR A 82 -9.43 19.72 2.91
C THR A 82 -8.68 18.53 3.52
N ARG A 83 -9.38 17.62 4.21
CA ARG A 83 -8.77 16.40 4.78
C ARG A 83 -8.51 15.34 3.72
N TRP A 84 -9.17 15.42 2.57
CA TRP A 84 -8.93 14.51 1.45
C TRP A 84 -7.60 14.79 0.78
N GLN A 85 -6.87 13.72 0.51
CA GLN A 85 -5.64 13.74 -0.25
C GLN A 85 -5.70 12.67 -1.32
N HIS A 86 -5.36 13.06 -2.54
CA HIS A 86 -5.42 12.18 -3.70
C HIS A 86 -4.02 11.93 -4.25
N TYR A 87 -3.74 10.65 -4.50
CA TYR A 87 -2.51 10.18 -5.12
C TYR A 87 -2.86 9.53 -6.46
N PHE A 88 -2.06 9.81 -7.48
CA PHE A 88 -2.22 9.24 -8.82
C PHE A 88 -0.94 8.55 -9.25
N LEU A 89 -1.08 7.35 -9.78
CA LEU A 89 0.00 6.62 -10.42
C LEU A 89 -0.13 6.80 -11.93
N TYR A 90 0.91 7.32 -12.57
CA TYR A 90 1.02 7.45 -14.02
C TYR A 90 2.15 6.62 -14.58
N GLU A 91 1.99 6.05 -15.76
CA GLU A 91 3.06 5.52 -16.60
C GLU A 91 3.48 6.58 -17.64
N SER A 92 4.77 6.84 -17.76
CA SER A 92 5.36 7.77 -18.71
C SER A 92 5.88 6.99 -19.91
N VAL A 93 5.19 7.12 -21.02
CA VAL A 93 5.53 6.47 -22.28
C VAL A 93 6.29 7.45 -23.16
N LYS A 94 7.49 7.07 -23.60
CA LYS A 94 8.25 7.84 -24.60
C LYS A 94 7.65 7.53 -25.98
N MET A 95 7.14 8.56 -26.64
CA MET A 95 6.65 8.43 -28.02
C MET A 95 7.82 8.51 -29.01
N SER A 96 7.59 8.02 -30.23
CA SER A 96 8.51 8.14 -31.37
C SER A 96 8.98 9.58 -31.62
N ASP A 97 8.14 10.55 -31.26
CA ASP A 97 8.32 11.97 -31.55
C ASP A 97 9.14 12.69 -30.47
N GLY A 98 9.76 11.94 -29.54
CA GLY A 98 10.53 12.48 -28.41
C GLY A 98 9.69 13.03 -27.25
N CYS A 99 8.37 13.20 -27.45
CA CYS A 99 7.44 13.63 -26.41
C CYS A 99 7.15 12.51 -25.39
N ARG A 100 6.96 12.87 -24.13
CA ARG A 100 6.53 11.93 -23.07
C ARG A 100 5.03 12.09 -22.83
N ARG A 101 4.29 10.98 -22.92
CA ARG A 101 2.86 10.91 -22.57
C ARG A 101 2.70 10.25 -21.22
N PHE A 102 1.78 10.75 -20.41
CA PHE A 102 1.42 10.13 -19.14
C PHE A 102 0.08 9.40 -19.28
N VAL A 103 0.07 8.13 -18.94
CA VAL A 103 -1.11 7.26 -18.94
C VAL A 103 -1.47 6.97 -17.49
N LEU A 104 -2.72 7.20 -17.10
CA LEU A 104 -3.18 6.90 -15.75
C LEU A 104 -3.12 5.38 -15.53
N ALA A 105 -2.39 4.96 -14.50
CA ALA A 105 -2.26 3.56 -14.10
C ALA A 105 -3.08 3.23 -12.84
N GLY A 106 -3.29 4.22 -11.95
CA GLY A 106 -4.10 4.04 -10.75
C GLY A 106 -4.30 5.32 -9.96
N TYR A 107 -5.17 5.25 -8.95
CA TYR A 107 -5.43 6.35 -8.03
C TYR A 107 -5.66 5.83 -6.61
N SER A 108 -5.42 6.69 -5.62
CA SER A 108 -5.78 6.44 -4.24
C SER A 108 -6.29 7.72 -3.59
N SER A 109 -7.29 7.60 -2.73
CA SER A 109 -7.82 8.69 -1.92
C SER A 109 -7.70 8.35 -0.45
N ILE A 110 -7.19 9.30 0.33
CA ILE A 110 -6.86 9.16 1.74
C ILE A 110 -7.54 10.30 2.50
N VAL A 111 -8.17 9.98 3.62
CA VAL A 111 -8.71 10.98 4.55
C VAL A 111 -7.78 11.12 5.74
N ARG A 112 -7.41 12.35 6.08
CA ARG A 112 -6.64 12.66 7.28
C ARG A 112 -7.57 12.87 8.48
N PHE A 113 -7.72 11.85 9.32
CA PHE A 113 -8.47 11.99 10.57
C PHE A 113 -7.62 12.61 11.67
N TYR A 114 -8.23 13.48 12.47
CA TYR A 114 -7.60 14.01 13.66
C TYR A 114 -7.43 12.91 14.71
N ASN A 115 -6.24 12.83 15.30
CA ASN A 115 -5.91 11.92 16.38
C ASN A 115 -5.37 12.76 17.56
N TYR A 116 -6.15 12.82 18.64
CA TYR A 116 -5.79 13.60 19.84
C TYR A 116 -4.40 13.21 20.37
N PRO A 117 -3.58 14.17 20.85
CA PRO A 117 -3.85 15.60 21.05
C PRO A 117 -3.48 16.53 19.89
N ASP A 118 -2.62 16.11 18.97
CA ASP A 118 -2.07 16.96 17.90
C ASP A 118 -1.62 16.17 16.66
N ARG A 119 -2.07 14.92 16.55
CA ARG A 119 -1.63 13.98 15.52
C ARG A 119 -2.70 13.76 14.46
N VAL A 120 -2.30 13.10 13.38
CA VAL A 120 -3.16 12.70 12.27
C VAL A 120 -3.08 11.19 12.10
N ARG A 121 -4.22 10.59 11.80
CA ARG A 121 -4.36 9.19 11.38
C ARG A 121 -4.90 9.17 9.95
N PRO A 122 -4.03 9.06 8.93
CA PRO A 122 -4.47 8.87 7.56
C PRO A 122 -5.22 7.53 7.43
N ARG A 123 -6.37 7.56 6.77
CA ARG A 123 -7.15 6.38 6.40
C ARG A 123 -7.24 6.29 4.88
N ILE A 124 -6.70 5.23 4.30
CA ILE A 124 -6.86 4.93 2.88
C ILE A 124 -8.32 4.53 2.67
N ALA A 125 -9.08 5.35 1.98
CA ALA A 125 -10.49 5.10 1.68
C ALA A 125 -10.62 4.31 0.38
N HIS A 126 -9.95 4.79 -0.67
CA HIS A 126 -9.96 4.13 -1.98
C HIS A 126 -8.52 3.89 -2.45
N MET A 127 -8.27 2.71 -3.02
CA MET A 127 -7.06 2.46 -3.79
C MET A 127 -7.43 1.57 -4.98
N LEU A 128 -7.14 2.05 -6.18
CA LEU A 128 -7.43 1.37 -7.42
C LEU A 128 -6.20 1.38 -8.33
N LEU A 129 -5.90 0.22 -8.89
CA LEU A 129 -5.13 0.11 -10.13
C LEU A 129 -6.06 -0.24 -11.28
N LEU A 130 -5.87 0.42 -12.42
CA LEU A 130 -6.60 0.06 -13.63
C LEU A 130 -6.19 -1.35 -14.08
N PRO A 131 -7.11 -2.15 -14.66
CA PRO A 131 -6.86 -3.55 -14.99
C PRO A 131 -5.58 -3.81 -15.79
N ALA A 132 -5.26 -2.95 -16.75
CA ALA A 132 -4.07 -3.06 -17.60
C ALA A 132 -2.74 -2.98 -16.82
N PHE A 133 -2.75 -2.40 -15.62
CA PHE A 133 -1.57 -2.15 -14.80
C PHE A 133 -1.51 -3.01 -13.53
N ARG A 134 -2.44 -3.96 -13.39
CA ARG A 134 -2.44 -4.96 -12.30
C ARG A 134 -1.41 -6.05 -12.56
N HIS A 135 -1.16 -6.90 -11.56
CA HIS A 135 -0.37 -8.14 -11.72
C HIS A 135 1.08 -7.93 -12.18
N ALA A 136 1.71 -6.81 -11.78
CA ALA A 136 3.12 -6.52 -12.05
C ALA A 136 3.87 -5.93 -10.83
N GLY A 137 3.32 -6.14 -9.61
CA GLY A 137 3.86 -5.54 -8.38
C GLY A 137 3.56 -4.04 -8.22
N ASN A 138 2.92 -3.40 -9.21
CA ASN A 138 2.56 -1.98 -9.20
C ASN A 138 1.71 -1.58 -8.00
N GLY A 139 0.88 -2.49 -7.46
CA GLY A 139 0.05 -2.22 -6.29
C GLY A 139 0.88 -2.01 -5.03
N GLY A 140 1.79 -2.95 -4.76
CA GLY A 140 2.70 -2.85 -3.62
C GLY A 140 3.61 -1.63 -3.72
N ARG A 141 4.11 -1.31 -4.91
CA ARG A 141 4.93 -0.11 -5.15
C ARG A 141 4.17 1.18 -4.93
N PHE A 142 2.93 1.25 -5.42
CA PHE A 142 2.10 2.43 -5.26
C PHE A 142 1.78 2.65 -3.78
N LEU A 143 1.43 1.58 -3.06
CA LEU A 143 1.24 1.63 -1.61
C LEU A 143 2.53 2.05 -0.88
N GLN A 144 3.68 1.48 -1.25
CA GLN A 144 4.97 1.84 -0.66
C GLN A 144 5.34 3.31 -0.90
N ALA A 145 5.03 3.86 -2.07
CA ALA A 145 5.26 5.27 -2.38
C ALA A 145 4.39 6.19 -1.52
N ILE A 146 3.11 5.83 -1.35
CA ILE A 146 2.17 6.52 -0.44
C ILE A 146 2.70 6.46 1.00
N TYR A 147 3.11 5.26 1.46
CA TYR A 147 3.67 5.08 2.80
C TYR A 147 4.92 5.93 3.00
N SER A 148 5.81 5.99 2.01
CA SER A 148 7.03 6.78 2.11
C SER A 148 6.73 8.27 2.29
N ASP A 149 5.70 8.81 1.63
CA ASP A 149 5.23 10.19 1.86
C ASP A 149 4.63 10.36 3.26
N LEU A 150 3.76 9.44 3.70
CA LEU A 150 3.06 9.53 4.99
C LEU A 150 3.97 9.30 6.20
N ILE A 151 4.98 8.42 6.08
CA ILE A 151 5.94 8.12 7.15
C ILE A 151 6.86 9.33 7.40
N ASN A 152 7.19 10.09 6.35
CA ASN A 152 8.01 11.30 6.45
C ASN A 152 7.27 12.46 7.16
N ASP A 153 5.94 12.40 7.25
CA ASP A 153 5.14 13.38 7.98
C ASP A 153 5.15 13.07 9.49
N SER A 154 5.80 13.94 10.28
CA SER A 154 5.93 13.76 11.72
C SER A 154 4.60 13.81 12.48
N LYS A 155 3.55 14.41 11.89
CA LYS A 155 2.21 14.46 12.48
C LYS A 155 1.46 13.14 12.35
N VAL A 156 1.88 12.26 11.44
CA VAL A 156 1.23 10.97 11.22
C VAL A 156 1.57 10.03 12.38
N HIS A 157 0.54 9.54 13.06
CA HIS A 157 0.66 8.56 14.14
C HIS A 157 0.74 7.14 13.57
N ASP A 158 -0.26 6.76 12.79
CA ASP A 158 -0.46 5.45 12.18
C ASP A 158 -1.34 5.56 10.95
N ILE A 159 -1.22 4.60 10.04
CA ILE A 159 -1.97 4.52 8.78
C ILE A 159 -3.01 3.41 8.90
N THR A 160 -4.25 3.73 8.55
CA THR A 160 -5.39 2.80 8.59
C THR A 160 -6.04 2.68 7.20
N VAL A 161 -6.94 1.72 7.05
CA VAL A 161 -7.64 1.46 5.79
C VAL A 161 -9.11 1.24 6.08
N GLU A 162 -9.95 1.83 5.24
CA GLU A 162 -11.41 1.67 5.28
C GLU A 162 -11.79 0.40 4.51
N GLU A 163 -12.52 -0.50 5.17
CA GLU A 163 -13.12 -1.71 4.59
C GLU A 163 -12.26 -2.39 3.49
N PRO A 164 -11.03 -2.85 3.82
CA PRO A 164 -10.09 -3.30 2.82
C PRO A 164 -10.58 -4.57 2.12
N ALA A 165 -10.64 -4.55 0.79
CA ALA A 165 -10.85 -5.74 -0.01
C ALA A 165 -9.74 -6.78 0.21
N GLU A 166 -10.04 -8.06 0.04
CA GLU A 166 -9.08 -9.15 0.27
C GLU A 166 -7.78 -8.98 -0.54
N SER A 167 -7.90 -8.55 -1.80
CA SER A 167 -6.75 -8.28 -2.67
C SER A 167 -5.86 -7.15 -2.14
N PHE A 168 -6.47 -6.13 -1.52
CA PHE A 168 -5.77 -5.04 -0.86
C PHE A 168 -5.08 -5.54 0.42
N ILE A 169 -5.77 -6.34 1.25
CA ILE A 169 -5.18 -6.93 2.46
C ILE A 169 -3.89 -7.69 2.11
N ARG A 170 -3.94 -8.57 1.12
CA ARG A 170 -2.75 -9.31 0.65
C ARG A 170 -1.62 -8.39 0.19
N THR A 171 -1.95 -7.32 -0.52
CA THR A 171 -0.96 -6.32 -0.99
C THR A 171 -0.34 -5.57 0.19
N ARG A 172 -1.15 -5.17 1.16
CA ARG A 172 -0.70 -4.48 2.37
C ARG A 172 0.20 -5.37 3.21
N ASP A 173 -0.25 -6.59 3.51
CA ASP A 173 0.51 -7.56 4.31
C ASP A 173 1.87 -7.84 3.69
N PHE A 174 1.91 -7.99 2.36
CA PHE A 174 3.14 -8.13 1.61
C PHE A 174 4.09 -6.94 1.77
N VAL A 175 3.59 -5.70 1.59
CA VAL A 175 4.39 -4.47 1.74
C VAL A 175 4.87 -4.29 3.18
N ASP A 176 4.00 -4.51 4.15
CA ASP A 176 4.31 -4.39 5.58
C ASP A 176 5.34 -5.43 6.00
N CYS A 177 5.24 -6.68 5.54
CA CYS A 177 6.23 -7.72 5.79
C CYS A 177 7.59 -7.37 5.16
N CYS A 178 7.60 -6.87 3.92
CA CYS A 178 8.83 -6.42 3.27
C CYS A 178 9.51 -5.30 4.05
N ASN A 179 8.74 -4.32 4.53
CA ASN A 179 9.26 -3.24 5.36
C ASN A 179 9.78 -3.74 6.70
N CYS A 180 9.00 -4.54 7.43
CA CYS A 180 9.36 -5.07 8.74
C CYS A 180 10.55 -6.03 8.68
N SER A 181 10.72 -6.82 7.61
CA SER A 181 11.88 -7.72 7.44
C SER A 181 13.24 -7.00 7.44
N ARG A 182 13.25 -5.69 7.15
CA ARG A 182 14.47 -4.86 7.18
C ARG A 182 14.85 -4.42 8.60
N LEU A 183 13.99 -4.66 9.58
CA LEU A 183 14.20 -4.27 10.97
C LEU A 183 15.01 -5.34 11.73
N LYS A 184 15.75 -4.90 12.74
CA LYS A 184 16.55 -5.80 13.61
C LYS A 184 15.64 -6.61 14.53
N GLU A 185 14.53 -5.99 14.91
CA GLU A 185 13.51 -6.53 15.79
C GLU A 185 12.80 -7.75 15.16
N PHE A 186 12.76 -7.83 13.83
CA PHE A 186 12.15 -8.91 13.06
C PHE A 186 13.15 -9.92 12.48
N GLN A 187 14.40 -9.94 12.99
CA GLN A 187 15.38 -10.96 12.60
C GLN A 187 14.98 -12.36 13.08
N ALA A 188 15.50 -13.38 12.40
CA ALA A 188 15.14 -14.78 12.65
C ALA A 188 15.34 -15.19 14.12
N GLU A 189 16.36 -14.69 14.84
CA GLU A 189 16.57 -15.02 16.25
C GLU A 189 15.46 -14.48 17.16
N ASN A 190 14.92 -13.31 16.84
CA ASN A 190 13.87 -12.67 17.63
C ASN A 190 12.50 -13.25 17.30
N LEU A 191 12.27 -13.65 16.05
CA LEU A 191 11.04 -14.34 15.65
C LEU A 191 10.86 -15.70 16.37
N LYS A 192 11.96 -16.43 16.68
CA LYS A 192 11.88 -17.70 17.44
C LYS A 192 11.28 -17.52 18.84
N LYS A 193 11.45 -16.33 19.42
CA LYS A 193 11.01 -16.00 20.78
C LYS A 193 9.52 -15.64 20.84
N GLY A 194 8.85 -15.60 19.69
CA GLY A 194 7.46 -15.18 19.56
C GLY A 194 7.29 -13.66 19.46
N PHE A 195 6.04 -13.20 19.47
CA PHE A 195 5.70 -11.79 19.34
C PHE A 195 6.14 -10.99 20.58
N SER A 196 6.88 -9.91 20.36
CA SER A 196 7.30 -8.98 21.41
C SER A 196 6.70 -7.60 21.20
N LYS A 197 6.53 -6.85 22.30
CA LYS A 197 6.05 -5.46 22.25
C LYS A 197 7.06 -4.52 21.57
N GLU A 198 8.32 -4.93 21.51
CA GLU A 198 9.38 -4.22 20.80
C GLU A 198 9.16 -4.27 19.28
N MET A 199 8.74 -5.43 18.74
CA MET A 199 8.37 -5.57 17.33
C MET A 199 7.21 -4.64 16.96
N GLU A 200 6.18 -4.60 17.81
CA GLU A 200 5.02 -3.71 17.64
C GLU A 200 5.43 -2.24 17.63
N ASN A 201 6.21 -1.82 18.63
CA ASN A 201 6.70 -0.45 18.73
C ASN A 201 7.60 -0.06 17.55
N ALA A 202 8.48 -0.96 17.10
CA ALA A 202 9.37 -0.71 15.97
C ALA A 202 8.58 -0.54 14.65
N ALA A 203 7.58 -1.39 14.42
CA ALA A 203 6.70 -1.30 13.26
C ALA A 203 5.88 0.01 13.27
N LEU A 204 5.31 0.37 14.43
CA LEU A 204 4.56 1.61 14.59
C LEU A 204 5.44 2.86 14.42
N GLN A 205 6.63 2.88 15.03
CA GLN A 205 7.50 4.06 14.98
C GLN A 205 8.12 4.28 13.60
N ARG A 206 8.62 3.22 12.96
CA ARG A 206 9.34 3.34 11.68
C ARG A 206 8.43 3.34 10.46
N PHE A 207 7.34 2.57 10.50
CA PHE A 207 6.47 2.39 9.34
C PHE A 207 5.02 2.84 9.58
N LYS A 208 4.70 3.36 10.77
CA LYS A 208 3.35 3.85 11.10
C LYS A 208 2.28 2.76 10.92
N ILE A 209 2.67 1.50 11.09
CA ILE A 209 1.76 0.34 10.96
C ILE A 209 0.84 0.33 12.18
N HIS A 210 -0.47 0.34 11.94
CA HIS A 210 -1.47 0.30 13.00
C HIS A 210 -1.49 -1.07 13.69
N PRO A 211 -1.37 -1.14 15.03
CA PRO A 211 -1.49 -2.40 15.76
C PRO A 211 -2.95 -2.84 15.78
N VAL A 212 -3.25 -3.96 15.11
CA VAL A 212 -4.58 -4.57 15.18
C VAL A 212 -4.72 -5.26 16.53
N SER A 213 -5.42 -4.61 17.47
CA SER A 213 -5.78 -5.23 18.75
C SER A 213 -6.73 -6.40 18.50
N LYS A 214 -6.45 -7.58 19.09
CA LYS A 214 -7.29 -8.80 19.01
C LYS A 214 -8.75 -8.61 19.46
N TYR A 215 -9.13 -7.43 19.95
CA TYR A 215 -10.50 -7.08 20.34
C TYR A 215 -11.36 -6.51 19.21
N SER A 216 -10.80 -6.17 18.04
CA SER A 216 -11.58 -5.59 16.93
C SER A 216 -12.29 -6.64 16.05
N SER A 217 -11.95 -7.93 16.16
CA SER A 217 -12.61 -9.01 15.43
C SER A 217 -13.98 -9.43 16.01
N VAL A 218 -14.50 -8.69 17.00
CA VAL A 218 -15.82 -8.96 17.63
C VAL A 218 -16.94 -8.05 17.09
N ARG A 219 -16.67 -7.11 16.19
CA ARG A 219 -17.75 -6.34 15.55
C ARG A 219 -17.88 -6.71 14.08
N ARG A 220 -18.76 -7.69 13.87
CA ARG A 220 -19.49 -7.92 12.62
C ARG A 220 -20.33 -6.71 12.26
#